data_AF-A0A6C1QQ18-F1
#
_entry.id   AF-A0A6C1QQ18-F1
#
_cell.length_a   1.000
_cell.length_b   1.000
_cell.length_c   1.000
_cell.angle_alpha   90.00
_cell.angle_beta   90.00
_cell.angle_gamma   90.00
#
_symmetry.space_group_name_H-M   'P 1'
#
loop_
_entity.id
_entity.type
_entity.pdbx_description
1 polymer ?
#
loop_
_entity_poly.entity_id
_entity_poly.type
_entity_poly.pdbx_seq_one_letter_code
_entity_poly.pdbx_strand_id
1 'polypeptide(L)'
;MKLQRVIIAAAVLLLIATGIVSAQNLLRDNPHAQRARQLRQQSEAAFDEGEFQRSIELAQESEQESRLAREWADRMAWAYRANGARNRATERLTAVRRIDAATNHPEEYRNAVAFFEEGQSLFEEERYERSFNAFRNVLTALEGVRAVAGPAVTPSGELPRYYTVRRIPERRDSFW
;
A
#
# COMPACT_ATOMS: atom_id res chain seq x y z
N MET A 1 36.34 15.03 19.25
CA MET A 1 35.12 15.76 18.82
C MET A 1 35.04 16.01 17.30
N LYS A 2 36.10 16.49 16.62
CA LYS A 2 36.04 16.74 15.15
C LYS A 2 35.85 15.47 14.31
N LEU A 3 36.57 14.39 14.63
CA LEU A 3 36.49 13.11 13.90
C LEU A 3 35.10 12.46 14.02
N GLN A 4 34.49 12.54 15.20
CA GLN A 4 33.15 12.00 15.48
C GLN A 4 32.05 12.74 14.70
N ARG A 5 32.18 14.06 14.53
CA ARG A 5 31.27 14.88 13.70
C ARG A 5 31.41 14.56 12.20
N VAL A 6 32.62 14.26 11.73
CA VAL A 6 32.87 13.84 10.35
C VAL A 6 32.28 12.46 10.08
N ILE A 7 32.41 11.51 11.01
CA ILE A 7 31.83 10.16 10.88
C ILE A 7 30.29 10.23 10.87
N ILE A 8 29.69 11.05 11.74
CA ILE A 8 28.23 11.24 11.77
C ILE A 8 27.75 11.89 10.47
N ALA A 9 28.45 12.92 9.96
CA ALA A 9 28.10 13.55 8.70
C ALA A 9 28.20 12.57 7.52
N ALA A 10 29.23 11.73 7.48
CA ALA A 10 29.39 10.70 6.46
C ALA A 10 28.30 9.61 6.54
N ALA A 11 27.92 9.19 7.75
CA ALA A 11 26.84 8.22 7.96
C ALA A 11 25.46 8.76 7.52
N VAL A 12 25.19 10.04 7.77
CA VAL A 12 23.95 10.70 7.31
C VAL A 12 23.94 10.83 5.79
N LEU A 13 25.06 11.18 5.16
CA LEU A 13 25.18 11.24 3.69
C LEU A 13 24.99 9.87 3.02
N LEU A 14 25.51 8.80 3.64
CA LEU A 14 25.35 7.43 3.15
C LEU A 14 23.88 6.95 3.26
N LEU A 15 23.17 7.35 4.32
CA LEU A 15 21.75 7.06 4.52
C LEU A 15 20.83 7.80 3.54
N ILE A 16 21.23 8.98 3.06
CA ILE A 16 20.47 9.72 2.04
C ILE A 16 20.64 9.08 0.66
N ALA A 17 21.82 8.52 0.35
CA ALA A 17 22.10 7.90 -0.94
C ALA A 17 21.32 6.59 -1.19
N THR A 18 20.99 5.83 -0.15
CA THR A 18 20.26 4.55 -0.29
C THR A 18 18.76 4.73 -0.58
N GLY A 19 18.17 5.89 -0.25
CA GLY A 19 16.75 6.16 -0.52
C GLY A 19 16.39 6.41 -1.99
N ILE A 20 17.38 6.66 -2.87
CA ILE A 20 17.15 7.07 -4.27
C ILE A 20 16.99 5.85 -5.22
N VAL A 21 17.38 4.64 -4.77
CA VAL A 21 17.44 3.45 -5.63
C VAL A 21 16.05 2.94 -6.05
N SER A 22 15.02 3.13 -5.22
CA SER A 22 13.67 2.59 -5.48
C SER A 22 12.95 3.25 -6.66
N ALA A 23 13.31 4.48 -7.02
CA ALA A 23 12.70 5.18 -8.16
C ALA A 23 13.32 4.79 -9.52
N GLN A 24 14.54 4.25 -9.53
CA GLN A 24 15.27 3.95 -10.77
C GLN A 24 14.78 2.69 -11.48
N ASN A 25 14.26 1.69 -10.75
CA ASN A 25 13.80 0.43 -11.35
C ASN A 25 12.58 0.61 -12.26
N LEU A 26 11.65 1.51 -11.91
CA LEU A 26 10.44 1.74 -12.70
C LEU A 26 10.74 2.26 -14.12
N LEU A 27 11.80 3.06 -14.31
CA LEU A 27 12.19 3.57 -15.64
C LEU A 27 13.19 2.65 -16.36
N ARG A 28 13.78 1.70 -15.63
CA ARG A 28 14.73 0.73 -16.20
C ARG A 28 13.99 -0.46 -16.80
N ASP A 29 12.96 -0.95 -16.12
CA ASP A 29 12.15 -2.09 -16.55
C ASP A 29 10.99 -1.70 -17.49
N ASN A 30 10.79 -0.38 -17.69
CA ASN A 30 9.78 0.14 -18.60
C ASN A 30 10.20 -0.05 -20.07
N PRO A 31 9.44 -0.82 -20.87
CA PRO A 31 9.79 -1.12 -22.26
C PRO A 31 9.79 0.13 -23.16
N HIS A 32 8.85 1.06 -22.94
CA HIS A 32 8.78 2.32 -23.68
C HIS A 32 10.00 3.21 -23.37
N ALA A 33 10.45 3.24 -22.12
CA ALA A 33 11.66 3.98 -21.75
C ALA A 33 12.91 3.37 -22.39
N GLN A 34 12.99 2.04 -22.51
CA GLN A 34 14.07 1.37 -23.23
C GLN A 34 14.03 1.71 -24.72
N ARG A 35 12.86 1.65 -25.35
CA ARG A 35 12.67 1.96 -26.77
C ARG A 35 13.02 3.42 -27.07
N ALA A 36 12.55 4.37 -26.25
CA ALA A 36 12.87 5.78 -26.37
C ALA A 36 14.39 6.03 -26.36
N ARG A 37 15.13 5.35 -25.46
CA ARG A 37 16.61 5.42 -25.39
C ARG A 37 17.27 4.89 -26.67
N GLN A 38 16.80 3.76 -27.20
CA GLN A 38 17.32 3.19 -28.45
C GLN A 38 17.08 4.12 -29.63
N LEU A 39 15.86 4.64 -29.78
CA LEU A 39 15.50 5.58 -30.86
C LEU A 39 16.33 6.87 -30.78
N ARG A 40 16.60 7.36 -29.57
CA ARG A 40 17.47 8.52 -29.35
C ARG A 40 18.91 8.25 -29.83
N GLN A 41 19.46 7.08 -29.50
CA GLN A 41 20.79 6.68 -29.98
C GLN A 41 20.84 6.57 -31.51
N GLN A 42 19.78 6.01 -32.12
CA GLN A 42 19.69 5.91 -33.58
C GLN A 42 19.53 7.29 -34.24
N SER A 43 18.78 8.20 -33.63
CA SER A 43 18.60 9.57 -34.09
C SER A 43 19.93 10.34 -34.09
N GLU A 44 20.75 10.15 -33.04
CA GLU A 44 22.08 10.74 -32.91
C GLU A 44 23.04 10.17 -33.97
N ALA A 45 23.05 8.86 -34.17
CA ALA A 45 23.84 8.24 -35.24
C ALA A 45 23.44 8.73 -36.65
N ALA A 46 22.14 8.81 -36.94
CA ALA A 46 21.64 9.32 -38.22
C ALA A 46 22.00 10.79 -38.43
N PHE A 47 22.04 11.59 -37.36
CA PHE A 47 22.50 12.98 -37.42
C PHE A 47 23.98 13.06 -37.81
N ASP A 48 24.82 12.26 -37.16
CA ASP A 48 26.27 12.22 -37.40
C ASP A 48 26.61 11.70 -38.80
N GLU A 49 25.78 10.82 -39.35
CA GLU A 49 25.87 10.30 -40.72
C GLU A 49 25.34 11.30 -41.78
N GLY A 50 24.77 12.44 -41.36
CA GLY A 50 24.18 13.45 -42.24
C GLY A 50 22.78 13.11 -42.76
N GLU A 51 22.17 12.03 -42.26
CA GLU A 51 20.79 11.63 -42.55
C GLU A 51 19.78 12.45 -41.72
N PHE A 52 19.80 13.78 -41.86
CA PHE A 52 19.03 14.69 -40.99
C PHE A 52 17.53 14.42 -40.95
N GLN A 53 16.92 14.09 -42.09
CA GLN A 53 15.48 13.78 -42.16
C GLN A 53 15.13 12.56 -41.31
N ARG A 54 15.94 11.49 -41.42
CA ARG A 54 15.78 10.28 -40.62
C ARG A 54 16.04 10.53 -39.14
N SER A 55 17.04 11.36 -38.82
CA SER A 55 17.31 11.78 -37.44
C SER A 55 16.09 12.45 -36.81
N ILE A 56 15.40 13.34 -37.54
CA ILE A 56 14.18 14.02 -37.09
C ILE A 56 13.05 13.01 -36.83
N GLU A 57 12.83 12.07 -37.74
CA GLU A 57 11.79 11.04 -37.59
C GLU A 57 12.02 10.18 -36.34
N LEU A 58 13.26 9.69 -36.15
CA LEU A 58 13.64 8.91 -34.98
C LEU A 58 13.53 9.71 -33.67
N ALA A 59 13.83 11.02 -33.71
CA ALA A 59 13.64 11.89 -32.56
C ALA A 59 12.16 12.05 -32.18
N GLN A 60 11.28 12.20 -33.17
CA GLN A 60 9.83 12.27 -32.95
C GLN A 60 9.27 10.97 -32.37
N GLU A 61 9.70 9.82 -32.90
CA GLU A 61 9.33 8.51 -32.34
C GLU A 61 9.85 8.34 -30.90
N SER A 62 11.09 8.76 -30.62
CA SER A 62 11.66 8.74 -29.27
C SER A 62 10.85 9.58 -28.29
N GLU A 63 10.33 10.73 -28.73
CA GLU A 63 9.46 11.58 -27.92
C GLU A 63 8.12 10.90 -27.63
N GLN A 64 7.50 10.27 -28.63
CA GLN A 64 6.26 9.49 -28.46
C GLN A 64 6.44 8.38 -27.43
N GLU A 65 7.48 7.57 -27.56
CA GLU A 65 7.82 6.50 -26.61
C GLU A 65 8.13 7.06 -25.21
N SER A 66 8.77 8.23 -25.13
CA SER A 66 9.02 8.90 -23.86
C SER A 66 7.74 9.37 -23.16
N ARG A 67 6.69 9.71 -23.89
CA ARG A 67 5.37 10.03 -23.31
C ARG A 67 4.68 8.77 -22.79
N LEU A 68 4.63 7.71 -23.61
CA LEU A 68 4.09 6.40 -23.20
C LEU A 68 4.80 5.84 -21.98
N ALA A 69 6.12 6.04 -21.89
CA ALA A 69 6.90 5.64 -20.72
C ALA A 69 6.42 6.32 -19.44
N ARG A 70 6.08 7.61 -19.49
CA ARG A 70 5.57 8.35 -18.31
C ARG A 70 4.18 7.85 -17.93
N GLU A 71 3.29 7.71 -18.89
CA GLU A 71 1.93 7.19 -18.65
C GLU A 71 1.95 5.79 -18.01
N TRP A 72 2.84 4.92 -18.49
CA TRP A 72 3.06 3.61 -17.90
C TRP A 72 3.59 3.71 -16.46
N ALA A 73 4.57 4.58 -16.23
CA ALA A 73 5.16 4.76 -14.90
C ALA A 73 4.14 5.30 -13.90
N ASP A 74 3.30 6.26 -14.30
CA ASP A 74 2.22 6.80 -13.49
C ASP A 74 1.17 5.73 -13.17
N ARG A 75 0.80 4.91 -14.16
CA ARG A 75 -0.10 3.76 -13.95
C ARG A 75 0.47 2.79 -12.92
N MET A 76 1.75 2.42 -13.05
CA MET A 76 2.40 1.48 -12.13
C MET A 76 2.60 2.07 -10.73
N ALA A 77 2.86 3.37 -10.62
CA ALA A 77 2.90 4.06 -9.33
C ALA A 77 1.54 3.97 -8.62
N TRP A 78 0.43 4.15 -9.36
CA TRP A 78 -0.90 3.92 -8.81
C TRP A 78 -1.17 2.47 -8.46
N ALA A 79 -0.73 1.50 -9.28
CA ALA A 79 -0.87 0.08 -8.98
C ALA A 79 -0.20 -0.28 -7.64
N TYR A 80 1.02 0.21 -7.42
CA TYR A 80 1.75 0.02 -6.17
C TYR A 80 1.00 0.64 -4.97
N ARG A 81 0.53 1.88 -5.10
CA ARG A 81 -0.25 2.56 -4.05
C ARG A 81 -1.53 1.82 -3.72
N ALA A 82 -2.28 1.39 -4.74
CA ALA A 82 -3.53 0.65 -4.59
C ALA A 82 -3.29 -0.69 -3.89
N ASN A 83 -2.24 -1.43 -4.25
CA ASN A 83 -1.89 -2.69 -3.59
C ASN A 83 -1.54 -2.46 -2.11
N GLY A 84 -0.77 -1.41 -1.80
CA GLY A 84 -0.48 -1.03 -0.41
C GLY A 84 -1.73 -0.62 0.39
N ALA A 85 -2.70 0.04 -0.25
CA ALA A 85 -3.99 0.36 0.38
C ALA A 85 -4.85 -0.91 0.58
N ARG A 86 -4.88 -1.81 -0.40
CA ARG A 86 -5.57 -3.11 -0.33
C ARG A 86 -5.09 -3.92 0.86
N ASN A 87 -3.78 -4.07 1.03
CA ASN A 87 -3.22 -4.85 2.14
C ASN A 87 -3.66 -4.29 3.51
N ARG A 88 -3.59 -2.96 3.68
CA ARG A 88 -4.06 -2.30 4.92
C ARG A 88 -5.56 -2.48 5.13
N ALA A 89 -6.37 -2.37 4.07
CA ALA A 89 -7.80 -2.59 4.13
C ALA A 89 -8.14 -4.05 4.53
N THR A 90 -7.43 -5.04 3.95
CA THR A 90 -7.54 -6.46 4.30
C THR A 90 -7.21 -6.72 5.76
N GLU A 91 -6.10 -6.17 6.25
CA GLU A 91 -5.68 -6.27 7.65
C GLU A 91 -6.73 -5.67 8.58
N ARG A 92 -7.24 -4.48 8.24
CA ARG A 92 -8.26 -3.80 9.03
C ARG A 92 -9.58 -4.58 9.08
N LEU A 93 -10.07 -5.07 7.94
CA LEU A 93 -11.26 -5.92 7.87
C LEU A 93 -11.10 -7.19 8.70
N THR A 94 -9.92 -7.81 8.64
CA THR A 94 -9.60 -8.99 9.46
C THR A 94 -9.62 -8.65 10.95
N ALA A 95 -9.08 -7.50 11.35
CA ALA A 95 -9.07 -7.05 12.74
C ALA A 95 -10.49 -6.78 13.27
N VAL A 96 -11.33 -6.06 12.51
CA VAL A 96 -12.70 -5.75 12.95
C VAL A 96 -13.60 -6.99 12.96
N ARG A 97 -13.35 -7.97 12.09
CA ARG A 97 -14.05 -9.27 12.14
C ARG A 97 -13.79 -10.03 13.44
N ARG A 98 -12.58 -9.94 14.01
CA ARG A 98 -12.24 -10.61 15.28
C ARG A 98 -12.97 -10.06 16.49
N ILE A 99 -13.44 -8.81 16.43
CA ILE A 99 -14.20 -8.14 17.50
C ILE A 99 -15.71 -8.15 17.21
N ASP A 100 -16.14 -9.02 16.31
CA ASP A 100 -17.53 -9.18 15.88
C ASP A 100 -18.19 -7.86 15.44
N ALA A 101 -17.46 -7.06 14.64
CA ALA A 101 -17.97 -5.79 14.15
C ALA A 101 -19.20 -5.94 13.25
N ALA A 102 -19.42 -7.11 12.63
CA ALA A 102 -20.64 -7.35 11.85
C ALA A 102 -21.91 -7.25 12.71
N THR A 103 -21.83 -7.64 13.98
CA THR A 103 -22.94 -7.54 14.94
C THR A 103 -22.94 -6.19 15.66
N ASN A 104 -21.76 -5.75 16.12
CA ASN A 104 -21.62 -4.58 16.99
C ASN A 104 -21.61 -3.24 16.23
N HIS A 105 -21.19 -3.25 14.97
CA HIS A 105 -21.04 -2.08 14.08
C HIS A 105 -21.49 -2.43 12.64
N PRO A 106 -22.76 -2.86 12.46
CA PRO A 106 -23.21 -3.49 11.21
C PRO A 106 -23.16 -2.57 9.99
N GLU A 107 -23.41 -1.27 10.18
CA GLU A 107 -23.42 -0.30 9.07
C GLU A 107 -22.00 -0.03 8.57
N GLU A 108 -21.08 0.26 9.48
CA GLU A 108 -19.66 0.49 9.19
C GLU A 108 -19.03 -0.74 8.54
N TYR A 109 -19.30 -1.93 9.08
CA TYR A 109 -18.78 -3.18 8.54
C TYR A 109 -19.31 -3.45 7.12
N ARG A 110 -20.62 -3.31 6.89
CA ARG A 110 -21.23 -3.50 5.56
C ARG A 110 -20.66 -2.52 4.54
N ASN A 111 -20.56 -1.24 4.89
CA ASN A 111 -20.02 -0.22 3.99
C ASN A 111 -18.54 -0.51 3.66
N ALA A 112 -17.76 -0.92 4.67
CA ALA A 112 -16.36 -1.28 4.47
C ALA A 112 -16.18 -2.50 3.54
N VAL A 113 -17.04 -3.52 3.65
CA VAL A 113 -17.03 -4.67 2.74
C VAL A 113 -17.37 -4.25 1.31
N ALA A 114 -18.42 -3.43 1.12
CA ALA A 114 -18.81 -2.94 -0.20
C ALA A 114 -17.68 -2.13 -0.88
N PHE A 115 -17.03 -1.20 -0.16
CA PHE A 115 -15.89 -0.46 -0.68
C PHE A 115 -14.69 -1.36 -1.01
N PHE A 116 -14.51 -2.45 -0.26
CA PHE A 116 -13.42 -3.39 -0.52
C PHE A 116 -13.66 -4.21 -1.78
N GLU A 117 -14.90 -4.65 -2.02
CA GLU A 117 -15.31 -5.35 -3.25
C GLU A 117 -15.21 -4.44 -4.48
N GLU A 118 -15.70 -3.20 -4.38
CA GLU A 118 -15.54 -2.18 -5.43
C GLU A 118 -14.05 -1.96 -5.73
N GLY A 119 -13.23 -1.82 -4.68
CA GLY A 119 -11.78 -1.65 -4.81
C GLY A 119 -11.09 -2.81 -5.51
N GLN A 120 -11.53 -4.06 -5.29
CA GLN A 120 -11.01 -5.24 -5.99
C GLN A 120 -11.37 -5.22 -7.47
N SER A 121 -12.65 -5.02 -7.81
CA SER A 121 -13.10 -4.93 -9.20
C SER A 121 -12.33 -3.84 -9.97
N LEU A 122 -12.19 -2.65 -9.38
CA LEU A 122 -11.41 -1.56 -9.98
C LEU A 122 -9.92 -1.89 -10.13
N PHE A 123 -9.36 -2.72 -9.24
CA PHE A 123 -7.96 -3.14 -9.32
C PHE A 123 -7.75 -4.11 -10.49
N GLU A 124 -8.68 -5.05 -10.67
CA GLU A 124 -8.68 -6.03 -11.76
C GLU A 124 -8.87 -5.36 -13.13
N GLU A 125 -9.67 -4.29 -13.18
CA GLU A 125 -9.85 -3.43 -14.36
C GLU A 125 -8.66 -2.47 -14.61
N GLU A 126 -7.56 -2.58 -13.87
CA GLU A 126 -6.39 -1.69 -13.90
C GLU A 126 -6.70 -0.20 -13.61
N ARG A 127 -7.88 0.09 -13.04
CA ARG A 127 -8.29 1.44 -12.63
C ARG A 127 -7.72 1.77 -11.25
N TYR A 128 -6.40 1.72 -11.16
CA TYR A 128 -5.65 1.70 -9.89
C TYR A 128 -5.87 2.93 -9.01
N GLU A 129 -6.00 4.13 -9.58
CA GLU A 129 -6.29 5.34 -8.79
C GLU A 129 -7.66 5.25 -8.10
N ARG A 130 -8.68 4.79 -8.84
CA ARG A 130 -10.03 4.61 -8.28
C ARG A 130 -10.04 3.48 -7.25
N SER A 131 -9.36 2.37 -7.54
CA SER A 131 -9.17 1.25 -6.62
C SER A 131 -8.49 1.69 -5.31
N PHE A 132 -7.44 2.50 -5.40
CA PHE A 132 -6.78 3.08 -4.23
C PHE A 132 -7.75 3.88 -3.35
N ASN A 133 -8.59 4.72 -3.95
CA ASN A 133 -9.58 5.50 -3.22
C ASN A 133 -10.65 4.63 -2.57
N ALA A 134 -11.14 3.59 -3.26
CA ALA A 134 -12.08 2.63 -2.69
C ALA A 134 -11.49 1.91 -1.47
N PHE A 135 -10.24 1.42 -1.55
CA PHE A 135 -9.56 0.82 -0.39
C PHE A 135 -9.31 1.82 0.75
N ARG A 136 -9.11 3.10 0.46
CA ARG A 136 -9.07 4.15 1.50
C ARG A 136 -10.42 4.31 2.18
N ASN A 137 -11.52 4.25 1.44
CA ASN A 137 -12.86 4.35 2.01
C ASN A 137 -13.17 3.20 2.98
N VAL A 138 -12.60 2.00 2.77
CA VAL A 138 -12.65 0.91 3.75
C VAL A 138 -12.06 1.34 5.10
N LEU A 139 -10.88 1.97 5.06
CA LEU A 139 -10.19 2.42 6.28
C LEU A 139 -10.97 3.54 6.98
N THR A 140 -11.52 4.48 6.21
CA THR A 140 -12.36 5.57 6.72
C THR A 140 -13.65 5.03 7.36
N ALA A 141 -14.35 4.10 6.69
CA ALA A 141 -15.57 3.49 7.22
C ALA A 141 -15.32 2.75 8.54
N LEU A 142 -14.12 2.19 8.73
CA LEU A 142 -13.75 1.45 9.94
C LEU A 142 -12.96 2.28 10.96
N GLU A 143 -12.78 3.59 10.80
CA GLU A 143 -11.90 4.39 11.65
C GLU A 143 -12.35 4.39 13.13
N GLY A 144 -13.67 4.45 13.37
CA GLY A 144 -14.29 4.43 14.69
C GLY A 144 -14.51 3.04 15.29
N VAL A 145 -14.38 1.97 14.49
CA VAL A 145 -14.75 0.61 14.91
C VAL A 145 -13.74 0.06 15.90
N ARG A 146 -14.16 -0.09 17.15
CA ARG A 146 -13.34 -0.65 18.24
C ARG A 146 -14.11 -1.75 18.94
N ALA A 147 -13.39 -2.61 19.66
CA ALA A 147 -14.03 -3.60 20.51
C ALA A 147 -14.98 -2.87 21.44
N VAL A 148 -16.27 -3.20 21.36
CA VAL A 148 -17.22 -2.76 22.36
C VAL A 148 -16.80 -3.50 23.62
N ALA A 149 -16.35 -2.76 24.63
CA ALA A 149 -16.22 -3.34 25.95
C ALA A 149 -17.63 -3.88 26.27
N GLY A 150 -17.79 -5.21 26.31
CA GLY A 150 -18.97 -5.81 26.92
C GLY A 150 -19.22 -5.12 28.25
N PRO A 151 -20.49 -5.05 28.73
CA PRO A 151 -20.87 -4.22 29.87
C PRO A 151 -19.78 -4.34 30.89
N ALA A 152 -19.08 -3.22 31.15
CA ALA A 152 -18.07 -3.22 32.17
C ALA A 152 -18.81 -3.74 33.39
N VAL A 153 -18.50 -4.98 33.80
CA VAL A 153 -18.70 -5.39 35.16
C VAL A 153 -17.74 -4.47 35.87
N THR A 154 -18.18 -3.23 36.09
CA THR A 154 -17.64 -2.36 37.10
C THR A 154 -17.68 -3.30 38.29
N PRO A 155 -16.53 -3.72 38.85
CA PRO A 155 -16.60 -4.32 40.15
C PRO A 155 -17.20 -3.20 41.00
N SER A 156 -18.52 -3.24 41.20
CA SER A 156 -19.13 -2.51 42.29
C SER A 156 -18.26 -2.89 43.47
N GLY A 157 -17.55 -1.91 44.03
CA GLY A 157 -16.33 -2.07 44.83
C GLY A 157 -16.48 -2.87 46.13
N GLU A 158 -17.56 -3.62 46.26
CA GLU A 158 -17.80 -4.61 47.28
C GLU A 158 -17.76 -5.99 46.62
N LEU A 159 -16.56 -6.59 46.65
CA LEU A 159 -16.45 -8.03 46.49
C LEU A 159 -17.32 -8.69 47.57
N PRO A 160 -18.10 -9.73 47.23
CA PRO A 160 -18.92 -10.39 48.23
C PRO A 160 -18.02 -10.99 49.31
N ARG A 161 -18.35 -10.71 50.58
CA ARG A 161 -17.65 -11.29 51.74
C ARG A 161 -17.67 -12.82 51.75
N TYR A 162 -18.62 -13.42 51.05
CA TYR A 162 -18.82 -14.87 50.96
C TYR A 162 -18.97 -15.31 49.51
N TYR A 163 -18.34 -16.43 49.16
CA TYR A 163 -18.52 -17.10 47.89
C TYR A 163 -19.10 -18.50 48.11
N THR A 164 -19.99 -18.92 47.21
CA THR A 164 -20.53 -20.28 47.21
C THR A 164 -19.78 -21.10 46.16
N VAL A 165 -19.05 -22.12 46.61
CA VAL A 165 -18.39 -23.06 45.71
C VAL A 165 -19.41 -24.07 45.20
N ARG A 166 -19.65 -24.09 43.88
CA ARG A 166 -20.41 -25.15 43.23
C ARG A 166 -19.47 -26.08 42.48
N ARG A 167 -19.66 -27.39 42.64
CA ARG A 167 -18.94 -28.40 41.86
C ARG A 167 -19.49 -28.41 40.42
N ILE A 168 -18.60 -28.33 39.43
CA ILE A 168 -18.93 -28.50 38.01
C ILE A 168 -18.31 -29.83 37.56
N PRO A 169 -19.07 -30.93 37.57
CA PRO A 169 -18.51 -32.27 37.31
C PRO A 169 -17.97 -32.42 35.88
N GLU A 170 -18.54 -31.70 34.92
CA GLU A 170 -18.23 -31.81 33.49
C GLU A 170 -16.90 -31.15 33.09
N ARG A 171 -16.39 -30.20 33.88
CA ARG A 171 -15.12 -29.47 33.64
C ARG A 171 -14.06 -29.84 34.67
N ARG A 172 -13.85 -31.14 34.85
CA ARG A 172 -12.69 -31.63 35.60
C ARG A 172 -11.46 -31.48 34.71
N ASP A 173 -10.82 -30.31 34.75
CA ASP A 173 -9.44 -30.22 34.29
C ASP A 173 -8.60 -31.07 35.25
N SER A 174 -8.15 -32.21 34.74
CA SER A 174 -7.17 -33.06 35.39
C SER A 174 -5.89 -32.24 35.57
N PHE A 175 -5.60 -31.79 36.79
CA PHE A 175 -4.26 -31.35 37.17
C PHE A 175 -3.38 -32.57 37.52
N TRP A 176 -3.36 -33.56 36.62
CA TRP A 176 -2.51 -34.75 36.62
C TRP A 176 -2.18 -35.14 35.20
#